data_AF-A0A1F7I8R2-F1
#
_entry.id   AF-A0A1F7I8R2-F1
#
_cell.length_a   1.000
_cell.length_b   1.000
_cell.length_c   1.000
_cell.angle_alpha   90.00
_cell.angle_beta   90.00
_cell.angle_gamma   90.00
#
_symmetry.space_group_name_H-M   'P 1'
#
loop_
_entity.id
_entity.type
_entity.pdbx_description
1 polymer ?
#
loop_
_entity_poly.entity_id
_entity_poly.type
_entity_poly.pdbx_seq_one_letter_code
_entity_poly.pdbx_strand_id
1 'polypeptide(L)' 'MTVLRQMNSSEKLKNFLQGVLTEKELKEIPRRLEIIKMIKKGVPHQTIAERLDVGVATVTRGSRELHLGRFKYV' A
#
# COMPACT_ATOMS: atom_id res chain seq x y z
N MET A 1 -17.83 -7.22 3.64
CA MET A 1 -16.83 -7.37 4.74
C MET A 1 -16.76 -8.79 5.32
N THR A 2 -17.79 -9.63 5.18
CA THR A 2 -17.82 -10.99 5.77
C THR A 2 -16.75 -11.92 5.21
N VAL A 3 -16.50 -11.92 3.90
CA VAL A 3 -15.54 -12.82 3.24
C VAL A 3 -14.09 -12.50 3.62
N LEU A 4 -13.69 -11.22 3.58
CA LEU A 4 -12.33 -10.79 3.95
C LEU A 4 -11.96 -11.16 5.39
N ARG A 5 -12.91 -11.11 6.33
CA ARG A 5 -12.69 -11.45 7.74
C ARG A 5 -12.40 -12.95 7.95
N GLN A 6 -12.81 -13.81 7.01
CA GLN A 6 -12.56 -15.25 7.05
C GLN A 6 -11.16 -15.63 6.54
N MET A 7 -10.41 -14.68 5.96
CA MET A 7 -9.04 -14.86 5.49
C MET A 7 -8.06 -14.80 6.68
N ASN A 8 -8.15 -15.80 7.55
CA ASN A 8 -7.41 -15.89 8.82
C ASN A 8 -6.07 -16.63 8.72
N SER A 9 -5.63 -16.96 7.50
CA SER A 9 -4.30 -17.52 7.24
C SER A 9 -3.69 -16.86 6.02
N SER A 10 -2.36 -16.82 5.97
CA SER A 10 -1.61 -16.27 4.83
C SER A 10 -1.96 -16.99 3.52
N GLU A 11 -2.22 -18.29 3.57
CA GLU A 11 -2.61 -19.09 2.41
C GLU A 11 -3.98 -18.66 1.86
N LYS A 12 -5.00 -18.57 2.72
CA LYS A 12 -6.35 -18.14 2.30
C LYS A 12 -6.33 -16.72 1.76
N LEU A 13 -5.63 -15.81 2.43
CA LEU A 13 -5.50 -14.42 1.97
C LEU A 13 -4.78 -14.34 0.63
N LYS A 14 -3.69 -15.10 0.45
CA LYS A 14 -2.95 -15.14 -0.82
C LYS A 14 -3.82 -15.66 -1.95
N ASN A 15 -4.52 -16.78 -1.75
CA ASN A 15 -5.41 -17.35 -2.76
C ASN A 15 -6.53 -16.37 -3.15
N PHE A 16 -7.16 -15.73 -2.16
CA PHE A 16 -8.18 -14.71 -2.41
C PHE A 16 -7.64 -13.51 -3.19
N LEU A 17 -6.50 -12.95 -2.78
CA LEU A 17 -5.90 -11.80 -3.46
C LEU A 17 -5.47 -12.15 -4.90
N GLN A 18 -4.97 -13.37 -5.14
CA GLN A 18 -4.65 -13.86 -6.49
C GLN A 18 -5.88 -14.08 -7.37
N GLY A 19 -7.03 -14.39 -6.79
CA GLY A 19 -8.28 -14.56 -7.54
C GLY A 19 -8.99 -13.25 -7.89
N VAL A 20 -8.84 -12.21 -7.06
CA VAL A 20 -9.53 -10.91 -7.23
C VAL A 20 -8.67 -9.85 -7.93
N LEU A 21 -7.35 -9.92 -7.79
CA LEU A 21 -6.43 -8.91 -8.30
C LEU A 21 -5.62 -9.45 -9.46
N THR A 22 -5.31 -8.55 -10.40
CA THR A 22 -4.30 -8.82 -11.43
C THR A 22 -2.90 -8.88 -10.80
N GLU A 23 -1.96 -9.54 -11.49
CA GLU A 23 -0.55 -9.55 -11.05
C GLU A 23 0.04 -8.15 -10.88
N LYS A 24 -0.40 -7.20 -11.72
CA LYS A 24 0.02 -5.80 -11.63
C LYS A 24 -0.48 -5.16 -10.34
N GLU A 25 -1.77 -5.32 -10.02
CA GLU A 25 -2.35 -4.76 -8.78
C GLU A 25 -1.75 -5.39 -7.53
N LEU A 26 -1.46 -6.69 -7.56
CA LEU A 26 -0.75 -7.37 -6.47
C LEU A 26 0.62 -6.76 -6.19
N LYS A 27 1.39 -6.42 -7.24
CA LYS A 27 2.71 -5.79 -7.11
C LYS A 27 2.62 -4.33 -6.64
N GLU A 28 1.52 -3.65 -6.94
CA GLU A 28 1.29 -2.26 -6.50
C GLU A 28 0.99 -2.14 -5.00
N ILE A 29 0.38 -3.14 -4.37
CA ILE A 29 0.04 -3.09 -2.94
C ILE A 29 1.30 -2.90 -2.05
N PRO A 30 2.37 -3.72 -2.16
CA PRO A 30 3.60 -3.51 -1.42
C PRO A 30 4.22 -2.14 -1.65
N ARG A 31 4.22 -1.65 -2.90
CA ARG A 31 4.79 -0.35 -3.27
C ARG A 31 4.06 0.79 -2.58
N ARG A 32 2.72 0.74 -2.52
CA ARG A 32 1.91 1.71 -1.76
C ARG A 32 2.21 1.66 -0.26
N LEU A 33 2.37 0.47 0.31
CA LEU A 33 2.74 0.34 1.72
C LEU A 33 4.15 0.89 1.99
N GLU A 34 5.08 0.73 1.06
CA GLU A 34 6.42 1.28 1.17
C GLU A 34 6.43 2.81 1.15
N ILE A 35 5.64 3.44 0.26
CA ILE A 35 5.41 4.89 0.26
C ILE A 35 4.98 5.35 1.66
N ILE A 36 3.96 4.70 2.24
CA ILE A 36 3.46 5.07 3.57
C ILE A 36 4.53 4.92 4.65
N LYS A 37 5.30 3.82 4.64
CA LYS A 37 6.39 3.60 5.59
C LYS A 37 7.47 4.68 5.48
N MET A 38 7.82 5.10 4.27
CA MET A 38 8.83 6.15 4.06
C MET A 38 8.33 7.53 4.49
N ILE A 39 7.05 7.85 4.23
CA ILE A 39 6.43 9.09 4.72
C ILE A 39 6.45 9.11 6.26
N LYS A 40 6.08 8.01 6.93
CA LYS A 40 6.14 7.90 8.40
C LYS A 40 7.55 8.07 8.97
N LYS A 41 8.58 7.72 8.19
CA LYS A 41 10.00 7.92 8.53
C LYS A 41 10.50 9.35 8.26
N GLY A 42 9.65 10.25 7.76
CA GLY A 42 10.02 11.63 7.46
C GLY A 42 10.81 11.81 6.17
N VAL A 43 10.81 10.82 5.27
CA VAL A 43 11.53 10.92 3.99
C VAL A 43 10.83 11.94 3.08
N PRO A 44 11.55 12.88 2.43
CA PRO A 44 10.96 13.84 1.51
C PRO A 44 10.24 13.19 0.33
N HIS A 45 9.11 13.74 -0.09
CA HIS A 45 8.26 13.14 -1.14
C HIS A 45 8.98 12.93 -2.48
N GLN A 46 9.85 13.87 -2.87
CA GLN A 46 10.67 13.75 -4.09
C GLN A 46 11.61 12.54 -4.02
N THR A 47 12.29 12.36 -2.89
CA THR A 47 13.18 11.22 -2.67
C THR A 47 12.42 9.88 -2.67
N ILE A 48 11.20 9.85 -2.15
CA ILE A 48 10.34 8.65 -2.21
C ILE A 48 9.97 8.35 -3.66
N ALA A 49 9.57 9.37 -4.41
CA ALA A 49 9.17 9.26 -5.82
C ALA A 49 10.32 8.71 -6.69
N GLU A 50 11.53 9.20 -6.49
CA GLU A 50 12.74 8.73 -7.17
C GLU A 50 13.10 7.28 -6.79
N ARG A 51 13.19 6.99 -5.48
CA ARG A 51 13.60 5.65 -5.00
C ARG A 51 12.62 4.56 -5.39
N LEU A 52 11.33 4.88 -5.37
CA LEU A 52 10.28 3.96 -5.73
C LEU A 52 9.80 4.19 -7.15
N ASP A 53 10.55 4.87 -8.02
CA ASP A 53 10.22 5.09 -9.44
C ASP A 53 8.70 5.30 -9.68
N VAL A 54 8.15 6.30 -9.00
CA VAL A 54 6.73 6.70 -9.10
C VAL A 54 6.63 8.22 -9.24
N GLY A 55 5.53 8.71 -9.79
CA GLY A 55 5.26 10.14 -9.80
C GLY A 55 5.06 10.72 -8.38
N VAL A 56 5.52 11.96 -8.16
CA VAL A 56 5.33 12.69 -6.89
C VAL A 56 3.86 12.77 -6.48
N ALA A 57 2.94 12.88 -7.45
CA ALA A 57 1.49 12.86 -7.19
C ALA A 57 1.03 11.59 -6.46
N THR A 58 1.65 10.44 -6.74
CA THR A 58 1.37 9.17 -6.06
C THR A 58 1.78 9.23 -4.58
N VAL A 59 2.94 9.82 -4.30
CA VAL A 59 3.42 10.02 -2.92
C VAL A 59 2.54 11.01 -2.16
N THR A 60 2.15 12.11 -2.80
CA THR A 60 1.22 13.11 -2.22
C THR A 60 -0.12 12.49 -1.89
N ARG A 61 -0.65 11.61 -2.75
CA ARG A 61 -1.87 10.84 -2.44
C ARG A 61 -1.66 9.96 -1.20
N GLY A 62 -0.55 9.24 -1.10
CA GLY A 62 -0.21 8.45 0.08
C GLY A 62 -0.17 9.29 1.37
N SER A 63 0.44 10.47 1.30
CA SER A 63 0.49 11.43 2.42
C SER A 63 -0.91 11.88 2.86
N ARG A 64 -1.79 12.19 1.90
CA ARG A 64 -3.20 12.53 2.19
C ARG A 64 -3.93 11.38 2.89
N GLU A 65 -3.80 10.15 2.41
CA GLU A 65 -4.47 8.99 3.03
C GLU A 65 -3.95 8.70 4.45
N LEU A 66 -2.65 8.94 4.67
CA LEU A 66 -2.03 8.84 5.99
C LEU A 66 -2.57 9.92 6.94
N HIS A 67 -2.70 11.17 6.47
CA HIS A 67 -3.30 12.27 7.23
C HIS A 67 -4.76 11.99 7.61
N LEU A 68 -5.53 11.34 6.73
CA LEU A 68 -6.90 10.90 7.01
C LEU A 68 -6.99 9.70 7.96
N GLY A 69 -5.88 9.20 8.49
CA GLY A 69 -5.84 8.11 9.47
C GLY A 69 -6.10 6.72 8.90
N ARG A 70 -6.12 6.53 7.57
CA ARG A 70 -6.44 5.23 6.96
C ARG A 70 -5.34 4.19 7.07
N PHE A 71 -4.14 4.62 7.46
CA PHE A 71 -2.97 3.76 7.70
C PHE A 71 -2.58 3.72 9.19
N LYS A 72 -3.57 3.76 10.10
CA LYS A 72 -3.35 3.72 11.55
C LYS A 72 -2.66 2.43 12.04
N TYR A 73 -2.94 1.29 11.40
CA TYR A 73 -2.47 -0.04 11.83
C TYR A 73 -1.31 -0.60 10.99
N VAL A 74 -0.65 0.26 10.20
CA VAL A 74 0.44 -0.12 9.28
C VAL A 74 1.74 0.55 9.70
#